data_AF-A0A6A6RTQ6-F1
#
_entry.id   AF-A0A6A6RTQ6-F1
#
_cell.length_a   1.000
_cell.length_b   1.000
_cell.length_c   1.000
_cell.angle_alpha   90.00
_cell.angle_beta   90.00
_cell.angle_gamma   90.00
#
_symmetry.space_group_name_H-M   'P 1'
#
loop_
_entity.id
_entity.type
_entity.pdbx_description
1 polymer ?
#
loop_
_entity_poly.entity_id
_entity_poly.type
_entity_poly.pdbx_seq_one_letter_code
_entity_poly.pdbx_strand_id
1 'polypeptide(L)'
;MDPKQRNAAALRKRVQEIVASFIQKYQSVLQHAKEDEDSDYSRTAQKELLIKEDAMAIVTTAQNTAILIRDLQELWLFGSLDTLADPADEEVDNAKALEVAGLIEKLAKQVPKAHDGAPNSEAAGVENGES
;
A
#
# COMPACT_ATOMS: atom_id res chain seq x y z
N MET A 1 13.07 3.54 5.07
CA MET A 1 11.73 3.80 4.52
C MET A 1 10.77 4.10 5.65
N ASP A 2 10.10 5.23 5.59
CA ASP A 2 9.10 5.64 6.58
C ASP A 2 7.81 4.80 6.36
N PRO A 3 7.21 4.16 7.39
CA PRO A 3 6.05 3.28 7.22
C PRO A 3 4.87 3.89 6.46
N LYS A 4 4.69 5.22 6.50
CA LYS A 4 3.64 5.94 5.76
C LYS A 4 3.86 5.95 4.23
N GLN A 5 5.07 5.65 3.77
CA GLN A 5 5.41 5.52 2.35
C GLN A 5 5.18 4.10 1.80
N ARG A 6 4.73 3.15 2.64
CA ARG A 6 4.39 1.77 2.25
C ARG A 6 2.94 1.61 1.75
N ASN A 7 2.21 2.69 1.50
CA ASN A 7 0.86 2.65 0.94
C ASN A 7 0.92 2.48 -0.60
N ALA A 8 0.08 1.61 -1.16
CA ALA A 8 0.03 1.33 -2.61
C ALA A 8 -0.18 2.59 -3.48
N ALA A 9 -0.94 3.57 -2.99
CA ALA A 9 -1.13 4.86 -3.68
C ALA A 9 0.16 5.68 -3.73
N ALA A 10 0.94 5.73 -2.64
CA ALA A 10 2.22 6.43 -2.59
C ALA A 10 3.25 5.78 -3.53
N LEU A 11 3.24 4.45 -3.61
CA LEU A 11 4.08 3.69 -4.50
C LEU A 11 3.73 3.94 -5.98
N ARG A 12 2.44 3.88 -6.33
CA ARG A 12 1.95 4.21 -7.68
C ARG A 12 2.33 5.63 -8.08
N LYS A 13 2.17 6.59 -7.17
CA LYS A 13 2.61 7.98 -7.38
C LYS A 13 4.10 8.06 -7.69
N ARG A 14 4.94 7.36 -6.93
CA ARG A 14 6.39 7.34 -7.16
C ARG A 14 6.78 6.69 -8.49
N VAL A 15 6.07 5.64 -8.92
CA VAL A 15 6.24 5.07 -10.27
C VAL A 15 5.90 6.11 -11.35
N GLN A 16 4.78 6.81 -11.21
CA GLN A 16 4.36 7.86 -12.15
C GLN A 16 5.37 9.01 -12.23
N GLU A 17 5.88 9.46 -11.08
CA GLU A 17 6.91 10.50 -11.00
C GLU A 17 8.21 10.09 -11.71
N ILE A 18 8.64 8.84 -11.54
CA ILE A 18 9.82 8.30 -12.22
C ILE A 18 9.61 8.26 -13.74
N VAL A 19 8.46 7.75 -14.21
CA VAL A 19 8.13 7.68 -15.64
C VAL A 19 8.07 9.09 -16.25
N ALA A 20 7.42 10.03 -15.57
CA ALA A 20 7.36 11.42 -16.01
C ALA A 20 8.77 12.05 -16.08
N SER A 21 9.62 11.79 -15.08
CA SER A 21 11.02 12.25 -15.06
C SER A 21 11.82 11.71 -16.24
N PHE A 22 11.68 10.43 -16.58
CA PHE A 22 12.36 9.85 -17.75
C PHE A 22 11.94 10.54 -19.05
N ILE A 23 10.63 10.71 -19.26
CA ILE A 23 10.09 11.33 -20.47
C ILE A 23 10.59 12.78 -20.56
N GLN A 24 10.49 13.54 -19.47
CA GLN A 24 10.91 14.94 -19.44
C GLN A 24 12.40 15.10 -19.77
N LYS A 25 13.26 14.28 -19.15
CA LYS A 25 14.71 14.37 -19.38
C LYS A 25 15.09 13.94 -20.80
N TYR A 26 14.46 12.90 -21.34
CA TYR A 26 14.67 12.50 -22.72
C TYR A 26 14.23 13.59 -23.72
N GLN A 27 13.08 14.22 -23.46
CA GLN A 27 12.62 15.36 -24.26
C GLN A 27 13.60 16.53 -24.20
N SER A 28 14.16 16.83 -23.03
CA SER A 28 15.18 17.87 -22.85
C SER A 28 16.42 17.62 -23.72
N VAL A 29 16.93 16.38 -23.73
CA VAL A 29 18.04 15.98 -24.62
C VAL A 29 17.69 16.25 -26.09
N LEU A 30 16.49 15.86 -26.54
CA LEU A 30 16.07 16.07 -27.92
C LEU A 30 15.95 17.55 -28.29
N GLN A 31 15.51 18.40 -27.35
CA GLN A 31 15.46 19.85 -27.56
C GLN A 31 16.87 20.45 -27.70
N HIS A 32 17.81 20.03 -26.85
CA HIS A 32 19.19 20.50 -26.91
C HIS A 32 19.95 19.96 -28.14
N ALA A 33 19.63 18.75 -28.59
CA ALA A 33 20.23 18.12 -29.77
C ALA A 33 19.71 18.69 -31.11
N LYS A 34 18.63 19.49 -31.09
CA LYS A 34 18.12 20.12 -32.30
C LYS A 34 19.16 21.12 -32.83
N GLU A 35 19.52 20.97 -34.09
CA GLU A 35 20.41 21.91 -34.80
C GLU A 35 19.73 23.27 -34.93
N ASP A 36 20.48 24.33 -34.62
CA ASP A 36 20.07 25.71 -34.90
C ASP A 36 20.63 26.10 -36.27
N GLU A 37 19.87 26.85 -37.07
CA GLU A 37 20.32 27.34 -38.39
C GLU A 37 21.54 28.29 -38.29
N ASP A 38 21.73 28.96 -37.14
CA ASP A 38 22.87 29.86 -36.85
C ASP A 38 23.55 29.48 -35.52
N SER A 39 24.35 28.41 -35.51
CA SER A 39 25.09 27.97 -34.31
C SER A 39 26.50 28.60 -34.23
N ASP A 40 26.75 29.39 -33.19
CA ASP A 40 28.10 29.86 -32.82
C ASP A 40 28.80 28.84 -31.89
N TYR A 41 30.14 28.80 -31.89
CA TYR A 41 30.95 27.84 -31.13
C TYR A 41 30.58 27.82 -29.64
N SER A 42 30.38 29.00 -29.04
CA SER A 42 29.97 29.11 -27.63
C SER A 42 28.59 28.51 -27.37
N ARG A 43 27.65 28.62 -28.32
CA ARG A 43 26.30 28.03 -28.21
C ARG A 43 26.36 26.52 -28.33
N THR A 44 27.17 26.00 -29.25
CA THR A 44 27.36 24.55 -29.42
C THR A 44 28.01 23.92 -28.19
N ALA A 45 29.02 24.56 -27.61
CA ALA A 45 29.64 24.08 -26.36
C ALA A 45 28.66 24.08 -25.18
N GLN A 46 27.78 25.09 -25.07
CA GLN A 46 26.73 25.11 -24.04
C GLN A 46 25.70 23.99 -24.26
N LYS A 47 25.26 23.76 -25.50
CA LYS A 47 24.37 22.65 -25.84
C LYS A 47 24.99 21.29 -25.49
N GLU A 48 26.27 21.09 -25.80
CA GLU A 48 26.98 19.86 -25.44
C GLU A 48 27.00 19.62 -23.92
N LEU A 49 27.23 20.68 -23.13
CA LEU A 49 27.18 20.59 -21.67
C LEU A 49 25.78 20.21 -21.19
N LEU A 50 24.74 20.87 -21.68
CA LEU A 50 23.35 20.58 -21.29
C LEU A 50 22.93 19.15 -21.64
N ILE A 51 23.34 18.64 -22.80
CA ILE A 51 23.11 17.23 -23.19
C ILE A 51 23.80 16.27 -22.22
N LYS A 52 25.04 16.58 -21.79
CA LYS A 52 25.75 15.75 -20.80
C LYS A 52 25.07 15.77 -19.44
N GLU A 53 24.60 16.93 -19.00
CA GLU A 53 23.84 17.07 -17.74
C GLU A 53 22.54 16.27 -17.78
N ASP A 54 21.77 16.40 -18.85
CA ASP A 54 20.52 15.65 -19.03
C ASP A 54 20.77 14.13 -19.08
N ALA A 55 21.83 13.69 -19.76
CA ALA A 55 22.24 12.28 -19.80
C ALA A 55 22.59 11.73 -18.41
N MET A 56 23.36 12.47 -17.60
CA MET A 56 23.63 12.08 -16.22
C MET A 56 22.35 12.01 -15.40
N ALA A 57 21.43 12.95 -15.60
CA ALA A 57 20.18 12.96 -14.87
C ALA A 57 19.25 11.80 -15.26
N ILE A 58 19.32 11.29 -16.49
CA ILE A 58 18.67 10.03 -16.90
C ILE A 58 19.27 8.85 -16.14
N VAL A 59 20.59 8.76 -16.03
CA VAL A 59 21.28 7.70 -15.27
C VAL A 59 20.85 7.72 -13.80
N THR A 60 20.78 8.89 -13.16
CA THR A 60 20.27 9.02 -11.79
C THR A 60 18.82 8.56 -11.67
N THR A 61 17.97 8.88 -12.65
CA THR A 61 16.56 8.42 -12.67
C THR A 61 16.48 6.88 -12.77
N ALA A 62 17.37 6.26 -13.55
CA ALA A 62 17.47 4.80 -13.62
C ALA A 62 17.94 4.17 -12.31
N GLN A 63 18.90 4.78 -11.62
CA GLN A 63 19.33 4.34 -10.29
C GLN A 63 18.19 4.43 -9.26
N ASN A 64 17.42 5.51 -9.26
CA ASN A 64 16.24 5.66 -8.41
C ASN A 64 15.17 4.60 -8.70
N THR A 65 15.04 4.19 -9.96
CA THR A 65 14.16 3.10 -10.37
C THR A 65 14.63 1.75 -9.81
N ALA A 66 15.93 1.47 -9.88
CA ALA A 66 16.51 0.25 -9.31
C ALA A 66 16.31 0.19 -7.79
N ILE A 67 16.44 1.32 -7.09
CA ILE A 67 16.13 1.44 -5.66
C ILE A 67 14.65 1.12 -5.41
N LEU A 68 13.73 1.71 -6.20
CA LEU A 68 12.30 1.43 -6.08
C LEU A 68 11.96 -0.05 -6.30
N ILE A 69 12.57 -0.70 -7.29
CA ILE A 69 12.38 -2.14 -7.55
C ILE A 69 12.82 -2.96 -6.34
N ARG A 70 13.97 -2.62 -5.74
CA ARG A 70 14.43 -3.28 -4.52
C ARG A 70 13.46 -3.05 -3.36
N ASP A 71 12.97 -1.83 -3.18
CA ASP A 71 11.99 -1.49 -2.14
C ASP A 71 10.70 -2.33 -2.33
N LEU A 72 10.26 -2.52 -3.57
CA LEU A 72 9.13 -3.37 -3.94
C LEU A 72 9.36 -4.85 -3.63
N GLN A 73 10.55 -5.35 -3.98
CA GLN A 73 10.94 -6.74 -3.69
C GLN A 73 11.04 -6.99 -2.19
N GLU A 74 11.62 -6.06 -1.43
CA GLU A 74 11.68 -6.13 0.04
C GLU A 74 10.28 -6.07 0.65
N LEU A 75 9.39 -5.23 0.11
CA LEU A 75 7.99 -5.18 0.52
C LEU A 75 7.27 -6.50 0.22
N TRP A 76 7.52 -7.12 -0.93
CA TRP A 76 6.91 -8.41 -1.30
C TRP A 76 7.45 -9.58 -0.47
N LEU A 77 8.75 -9.59 -0.16
CA LEU A 77 9.41 -10.68 0.58
C LEU A 77 9.24 -10.60 2.10
N PHE A 78 9.15 -9.39 2.67
CA PHE A 78 9.24 -9.16 4.12
C PHE A 78 8.05 -8.39 4.72
N GLY A 79 6.99 -8.06 3.96
CA GLY A 79 5.90 -7.23 4.48
C GLY A 79 4.61 -7.22 3.67
N SER A 80 3.62 -6.49 4.19
CA SER A 80 2.19 -6.44 3.82
C SER A 80 1.89 -5.76 2.48
N LEU A 81 2.62 -6.04 1.40
CA LEU A 81 2.18 -5.63 0.07
C LEU A 81 1.02 -6.52 -0.36
N ASP A 82 -0.14 -6.32 0.27
CA ASP A 82 -1.38 -6.91 -0.19
C ASP A 82 -1.77 -6.20 -1.49
N THR A 83 -1.39 -6.81 -2.60
CA THR A 83 -1.75 -6.34 -3.95
C THR A 83 -3.10 -6.89 -4.39
N LEU A 84 -3.77 -7.68 -3.53
CA LEU A 84 -5.06 -8.31 -3.79
C LEU A 84 -6.21 -7.55 -3.11
N ALA A 85 -5.96 -6.81 -2.02
CA ALA A 85 -6.94 -5.91 -1.43
C ALA A 85 -7.11 -4.66 -2.30
N ASP A 86 -8.24 -4.54 -2.98
CA ASP A 86 -8.66 -3.26 -3.57
C ASP A 86 -8.96 -2.29 -2.41
N PRO A 87 -8.48 -1.03 -2.40
CA PRO A 87 -8.94 -0.04 -1.43
C PRO A 87 -10.48 0.13 -1.43
N ALA A 88 -11.17 -0.23 -2.51
CA ALA A 88 -12.64 -0.33 -2.52
C ALA A 88 -13.17 -1.46 -1.61
N ASP A 89 -12.44 -2.56 -1.46
CA ASP A 89 -12.79 -3.68 -0.60
C ASP A 89 -12.61 -3.34 0.89
N GLU A 90 -11.62 -2.50 1.25
CA GLU A 90 -11.46 -2.02 2.64
C GLU A 90 -12.69 -1.24 3.12
N GLU A 91 -13.30 -0.41 2.26
CA GLU A 91 -14.48 0.38 2.61
C GLU A 91 -15.73 -0.51 2.71
N VAL A 92 -15.85 -1.51 1.84
CA VAL A 92 -16.90 -2.53 1.88
C VAL A 92 -16.78 -3.41 3.12
N ASP A 93 -15.57 -3.82 3.50
CA ASP A 93 -15.33 -4.66 4.67
C ASP A 93 -15.51 -3.88 5.97
N ASN A 94 -15.17 -2.58 6.01
CA ASN A 94 -15.51 -1.71 7.13
C ASN A 94 -17.03 -1.59 7.30
N ALA A 95 -17.77 -1.43 6.20
CA ALA A 95 -19.23 -1.35 6.22
C ALA A 95 -19.86 -2.65 6.75
N LYS A 96 -19.38 -3.81 6.27
CA LYS A 96 -19.82 -5.13 6.77
C LYS A 96 -19.47 -5.35 8.24
N ALA A 97 -18.28 -4.95 8.69
CA ALA A 97 -17.87 -5.07 10.08
C ALA A 97 -18.77 -4.25 11.01
N LEU A 98 -19.18 -3.06 10.58
CA LEU A 98 -20.13 -2.20 11.29
C LEU A 98 -21.53 -2.82 11.37
N GLU A 99 -21.99 -3.45 10.29
CA GLU A 99 -23.27 -4.16 10.25
C GLU A 99 -23.26 -5.39 11.17
N VAL A 100 -22.19 -6.18 11.13
CA VAL A 100 -21.99 -7.35 12.01
C VAL A 100 -21.93 -6.92 13.48
N ALA A 101 -21.23 -5.84 13.80
CA ALA A 101 -21.19 -5.30 15.16
C ALA A 101 -22.59 -4.90 15.66
N GLY A 102 -23.39 -4.27 14.80
CA GLY A 102 -24.79 -3.93 15.13
C GLY A 102 -25.70 -5.14 15.33
N LEU A 103 -25.47 -6.22 14.57
CA LEU A 103 -26.20 -7.49 14.75
C LEU A 103 -25.81 -8.18 16.06
N ILE A 104 -24.51 -8.19 16.40
CA ILE A 104 -24.01 -8.73 17.67
C ILE A 104 -24.58 -7.93 18.85
N GLU A 105 -24.66 -6.61 18.74
CA GLU A 105 -25.26 -5.76 19.78
C GLU A 105 -26.76 -6.06 19.98
N LYS A 106 -27.50 -6.27 18.89
CA LYS A 106 -28.91 -6.69 18.96
C LYS A 106 -29.08 -8.06 19.61
N LEU A 107 -28.20 -9.00 19.28
CA LEU A 107 -28.21 -10.35 19.87
C LEU A 107 -27.84 -10.30 21.36
N ALA A 108 -26.87 -9.49 21.75
CA ALA A 108 -26.49 -9.30 23.15
C ALA A 108 -27.59 -8.63 23.98
N LYS A 109 -28.40 -7.76 23.37
CA LYS A 109 -29.59 -7.16 24.00
C LYS A 109 -30.76 -8.14 24.11
N GLN A 110 -30.79 -9.20 23.31
CA GLN A 110 -31.70 -10.33 23.49
C GLN A 110 -31.11 -11.30 24.52
N VAL A 111 -31.15 -10.92 25.79
CA VAL A 111 -30.86 -11.84 26.91
C VAL A 111 -31.80 -13.05 26.80
N PRO A 112 -31.32 -14.30 26.96
CA PRO A 112 -32.18 -15.47 26.91
C PRO A 112 -33.28 -15.33 27.97
N LYS A 113 -34.55 -15.48 27.58
CA LYS A 113 -35.64 -15.68 28.55
C LYS A 113 -35.25 -16.87 29.42
N ALA A 114 -35.01 -16.60 30.70
CA ALA A 114 -34.87 -17.62 31.72
C ALA A 114 -36.07 -18.57 31.62
N HIS A 115 -35.77 -19.85 31.40
CA HIS A 115 -36.75 -20.92 31.52
C HIS A 115 -37.05 -21.09 33.02
N ASP A 116 -38.05 -20.34 33.50
CA ASP A 116 -38.54 -20.45 34.88
C ASP A 116 -39.61 -21.54 34.95
N GLY A 117 -39.41 -22.50 35.86
CA GLY A 117 -40.26 -23.67 36.04
C GLY A 117 -39.72 -24.58 37.15
N ALA A 118 -39.85 -24.11 38.38
CA ALA A 118 -39.43 -24.73 39.64
C ALA A 118 -40.28 -25.97 40.04
N PRO A 119 -40.23 -26.44 41.31
CA PRO A 119 -39.28 -27.36 41.92
C PRO A 119 -39.96 -28.68 42.37
N ASN A 120 -39.19 -29.72 42.70
CA ASN A 120 -39.68 -30.66 43.73
C ASN A 120 -38.52 -31.30 44.49
N SER A 121 -38.62 -31.16 45.81
CA SER A 121 -37.80 -31.78 46.84
C SER A 121 -38.04 -33.29 46.89
N GLU A 122 -36.97 -34.08 46.96
CA GLU A 122 -36.95 -35.22 47.88
C GLU A 122 -35.52 -35.47 48.36
N ALA A 123 -35.42 -35.60 49.66
CA ALA A 123 -34.20 -35.67 50.43
C ALA A 123 -33.79 -37.13 50.68
N ALA A 124 -32.52 -37.25 51.08
CA ALA A 124 -31.93 -38.28 51.94
C ALA A 124 -31.36 -39.54 51.28
N GLY A 125 -30.10 -39.82 51.64
CA GLY A 125 -29.51 -41.15 51.51
C GLY A 125 -28.00 -41.18 51.29
N VAL A 126 -27.22 -40.66 52.23
CA VAL A 126 -25.77 -40.96 52.37
C VAL A 126 -25.61 -42.42 52.79
N GLU A 127 -24.75 -43.23 52.16
CA GLU A 127 -23.68 -43.98 52.85
C GLU A 127 -22.75 -44.77 51.90
N ASN A 128 -21.48 -44.79 52.30
CA ASN A 128 -20.37 -45.58 51.75
C ASN A 128 -20.51 -47.07 52.09
N GLY A 129 -19.81 -47.96 51.37
CA GLY A 129 -19.57 -49.32 51.84
C GLY A 129 -18.91 -50.26 50.84
N GLU A 130 -17.73 -50.74 51.21
CA GLU A 130 -16.88 -51.79 50.62
C GLU A 130 -17.59 -53.08 50.17
N SER A 131 -17.10 -53.69 49.08
CA SER A 131 -16.42 -55.01 49.06
C SER A 131 -15.93 -55.33 47.64
#